data_AF-A0A2A5LY13-F1
#
_entry.id   AF-A0A2A5LY13-F1
#
_cell.length_a   1.000
_cell.length_b   1.000
_cell.length_c   1.000
_cell.angle_alpha   90.00
_cell.angle_beta   90.00
_cell.angle_gamma   90.00
#
_symmetry.space_group_name_H-M   'P 1'
#
loop_
_entity.id
_entity.type
_entity.pdbx_description
1 polymer ?
#
loop_
_entity_poly.entity_id
_entity_poly.type
_entity_poly.pdbx_seq_one_letter_code
_entity_poly.pdbx_strand_id
1 'polypeptide(L)'
;MFDQITQYFKKYDVHLSPEVHGSVSNNGIPLENIEVYRTLDYDKEYVDRVRTDSNGRFSFPEKVIKSRRPGKLFDETRIRQIVGLTYEGEKYLLWYLTGEAGPSQAITERLGTLNCDLTTPETVVVFKNLEHPDFNHAAATICRWD
;
A
#
# COMPACT_ATOMS: atom_id res chain seq x y z
N MET A 1 8.85 -37.52 -8.29
CA MET A 1 10.00 -36.76 -8.86
C MET A 1 9.57 -35.83 -10.00
N PHE A 2 8.63 -36.23 -10.88
CA PHE A 2 8.06 -35.32 -11.90
C PHE A 2 7.21 -34.17 -11.33
N ASP A 3 6.56 -34.36 -10.18
CA ASP A 3 5.63 -33.38 -9.60
C ASP A 3 6.28 -32.11 -9.06
N GLN A 4 7.52 -32.20 -8.56
CA GLN A 4 8.25 -31.05 -8.03
C GLN A 4 8.68 -30.09 -9.15
N ILE A 5 9.02 -30.62 -10.33
CA ILE A 5 9.47 -29.80 -11.47
C ILE A 5 8.34 -28.89 -11.95
N THR A 6 7.10 -29.38 -11.96
CA THR A 6 5.91 -28.61 -12.39
C THR A 6 5.61 -27.43 -11.45
N GLN A 7 5.86 -27.60 -10.15
CA GLN A 7 5.64 -26.58 -9.13
C GLN A 7 6.61 -25.38 -9.30
N TYR A 8 7.85 -25.63 -9.71
CA TYR A 8 8.85 -24.59 -10.01
C TYR A 8 8.48 -23.71 -11.21
N PHE A 9 7.68 -24.22 -12.15
CA PHE A 9 7.24 -23.45 -13.32
C PHE A 9 5.91 -22.72 -13.13
N LYS A 10 5.16 -22.99 -12.06
CA LYS A 10 3.86 -22.35 -11.82
C LYS A 10 4.04 -20.89 -11.36
N LYS A 11 3.29 -19.97 -11.96
CA LYS A 11 3.14 -18.60 -11.48
C LYS A 11 1.83 -18.48 -10.71
N TYR A 12 1.87 -17.81 -9.57
CA TYR A 12 0.75 -17.55 -8.68
C TYR A 12 0.37 -16.08 -8.78
N ASP A 13 -0.92 -15.78 -8.61
CA ASP A 13 -1.35 -14.41 -8.35
C ASP A 13 -0.88 -14.00 -6.96
N VAL A 14 -0.18 -12.87 -6.91
CA VAL A 14 0.28 -12.26 -5.66
C VAL A 14 -0.32 -10.88 -5.59
N HIS A 15 -1.17 -10.68 -4.60
CA HIS A 15 -1.82 -9.42 -4.33
C HIS A 15 -0.86 -8.50 -3.56
N LEU A 16 -0.40 -7.43 -4.21
CA LEU A 16 0.59 -6.50 -3.66
C LEU A 16 -0.07 -5.30 -2.98
N SER A 17 -1.23 -4.87 -3.46
CA SER A 17 -1.97 -3.76 -2.88
C SER A 17 -3.43 -3.90 -3.27
N PRO A 18 -4.38 -3.66 -2.35
CA PRO A 18 -5.77 -3.43 -2.72
C PRO A 18 -5.88 -2.14 -3.53
N GLU A 19 -7.08 -1.83 -4.00
CA GLU A 19 -7.39 -0.46 -4.41
C GLU A 19 -7.04 0.52 -3.29
N VAL A 20 -6.52 1.68 -3.67
CA VAL A 20 -6.24 2.77 -2.75
C VAL A 20 -7.13 3.93 -3.16
N HIS A 21 -7.88 4.46 -2.21
CA HIS A 21 -8.68 5.67 -2.39
C HIS A 21 -8.34 6.62 -1.26
N GLY A 22 -8.06 7.87 -1.60
CA GLY A 22 -7.75 8.86 -0.58
C GLY A 22 -7.96 10.29 -1.03
N SER A 23 -7.76 11.20 -0.07
CA SER A 23 -7.79 12.65 -0.28
C SER A 23 -6.60 13.31 0.42
N VAL A 24 -6.13 14.40 -0.16
CA VAL A 24 -5.05 15.22 0.39
C VAL A 24 -5.51 16.66 0.55
N SER A 25 -5.32 17.22 1.73
CA SER A 25 -5.54 18.63 2.04
C SER A 25 -4.33 19.25 2.75
N ASN A 26 -4.23 20.57 2.73
CA ASN A 26 -3.32 21.34 3.59
C ASN A 26 -4.16 22.26 4.47
N ASN A 27 -4.19 21.98 5.78
CA ASN A 27 -5.00 22.72 6.75
C ASN A 27 -6.49 22.78 6.36
N GLY A 28 -7.04 21.64 5.93
CA GLY A 28 -8.42 21.46 5.50
C GLY A 28 -8.71 21.90 4.06
N ILE A 29 -7.77 22.54 3.37
CA ILE A 29 -7.94 22.98 1.98
C ILE A 29 -7.51 21.86 1.03
N PRO A 30 -8.40 21.31 0.19
CA PRO A 30 -8.05 20.25 -0.74
C PRO A 30 -6.95 20.68 -1.72
N LEU A 31 -6.00 19.78 -1.98
CA LEU A 31 -4.89 20.06 -2.90
C LEU A 31 -5.16 19.45 -4.27
N GLU A 32 -5.48 20.29 -5.26
CA GLU A 32 -5.72 19.89 -6.64
C GLU A 32 -4.42 19.70 -7.44
N ASN A 33 -4.42 18.76 -8.39
CA ASN A 33 -3.36 18.55 -9.37
C ASN A 33 -1.97 18.24 -8.76
N ILE A 34 -1.95 17.68 -7.56
CA ILE A 34 -0.72 17.20 -6.89
C ILE A 34 -0.44 15.77 -7.33
N GLU A 35 0.82 15.49 -7.68
CA GLU A 35 1.25 14.13 -7.98
C GLU A 35 1.38 13.30 -6.70
N VAL A 36 0.59 12.24 -6.61
CA VAL A 36 0.69 11.20 -5.59
C VAL A 36 1.29 9.96 -6.22
N TYR A 37 2.24 9.33 -5.54
CA TYR A 37 2.86 8.09 -5.99
C TYR A 37 2.56 6.94 -5.02
N ARG A 38 2.49 5.73 -5.58
CA ARG A 38 2.48 4.47 -4.84
C ARG A 38 3.68 3.64 -5.25
N THR A 39 4.49 3.22 -4.27
CA THR A 39 5.61 2.30 -4.46
C THR A 39 5.33 0.98 -3.74
N LEU A 40 5.52 -0.13 -4.44
CA LEU A 40 5.37 -1.49 -3.93
C LEU A 40 6.65 -2.26 -4.20
N ASP A 41 7.38 -2.64 -3.14
CA ASP A 41 8.58 -3.47 -3.26
C ASP A 41 8.27 -4.90 -2.87
N TYR A 42 8.47 -5.82 -3.81
CA TYR A 42 8.28 -7.25 -3.58
C TYR A 42 9.42 -8.04 -4.21
N ASP A 43 9.32 -8.33 -5.51
CA ASP A 43 10.39 -8.96 -6.30
C ASP A 43 11.26 -7.95 -7.04
N LYS A 44 10.65 -6.83 -7.38
CA LYS A 44 11.22 -5.58 -7.86
C LYS A 44 10.34 -4.45 -7.35
N GLU A 45 10.75 -3.23 -7.64
CA GLU A 45 9.96 -2.04 -7.37
C GLU A 45 8.86 -1.87 -8.44
N TYR A 46 7.64 -1.60 -8.01
CA TYR A 46 6.53 -1.17 -8.86
C TYR A 46 6.11 0.23 -8.43
N VAL A 47 6.07 1.18 -9.36
CA VAL A 47 5.69 2.58 -9.08
C VAL A 47 4.51 2.97 -9.96
N ASP A 48 3.45 3.45 -9.34
CA ASP A 48 2.30 4.06 -9.99
C ASP A 48 2.22 5.55 -9.58
N ARG A 49 1.72 6.43 -10.45
CA ARG A 49 1.55 7.86 -10.19
C ARG A 49 0.19 8.33 -10.70
N VAL A 50 -0.47 9.18 -9.92
CA VAL A 50 -1.74 9.83 -10.28
C VAL A 50 -1.72 11.28 -9.83
N ARG A 51 -2.63 12.09 -10.35
CA ARG A 51 -2.85 13.47 -9.85
C ARG A 51 -4.17 13.57 -9.12
N THR A 52 -4.19 14.38 -8.06
CA THR A 52 -5.41 14.67 -7.32
C THR A 52 -6.40 15.50 -8.15
N ASP A 53 -7.70 15.26 -7.94
CA ASP A 53 -8.77 16.07 -8.52
C ASP A 53 -9.00 17.39 -7.75
N SER A 54 -10.01 18.17 -8.17
CA SER A 54 -10.37 19.45 -7.53
C SER A 54 -10.82 19.34 -6.08
N ASN A 55 -11.14 18.13 -5.61
CA ASN A 55 -11.48 17.82 -4.22
C ASN A 55 -10.30 17.19 -3.47
N GLY A 56 -9.08 17.23 -4.05
CA GLY A 56 -7.88 16.64 -3.48
C GLY A 56 -7.86 15.11 -3.52
N ARG A 57 -8.79 14.46 -4.24
CA ARG A 57 -8.94 13.00 -4.23
C ARG A 57 -8.01 12.33 -5.22
N PHE A 58 -7.48 11.17 -4.84
CA PHE A 58 -6.68 10.30 -5.70
C PHE A 58 -7.12 8.84 -5.54
N SER A 59 -6.83 8.03 -6.55
CA SER A 59 -7.01 6.58 -6.44
C SER A 59 -5.97 5.80 -7.23
N PHE A 60 -5.68 4.60 -6.76
CA PHE A 60 -4.87 3.62 -7.48
C PHE A 60 -5.67 2.31 -7.59
N PRO A 61 -5.65 1.64 -8.74
CA PRO A 61 -6.27 0.33 -8.87
C PRO A 61 -5.52 -0.71 -8.01
N GLU A 62 -6.19 -1.83 -7.75
CA GLU A 62 -5.60 -3.03 -7.19
C GLU A 62 -4.32 -3.42 -7.98
N LYS A 63 -3.31 -3.91 -7.27
CA LYS A 63 -2.08 -4.43 -7.88
C LYS A 63 -1.93 -5.91 -7.60
N VAL A 64 -2.20 -6.72 -8.62
CA VAL A 64 -1.93 -8.16 -8.63
C VAL A 64 -0.85 -8.47 -9.67
N ILE A 65 0.13 -9.30 -9.29
CA ILE A 65 1.20 -9.75 -10.21
C ILE A 65 1.24 -11.27 -10.30
N LYS A 66 1.84 -11.77 -11.38
CA LYS A 66 2.17 -13.21 -11.53
C LYS A 66 3.59 -13.47 -11.06
N SER A 67 3.77 -14.16 -9.93
CA SER A 67 5.10 -14.49 -9.38
C SER A 67 5.31 -16.00 -9.15
N ARG A 68 6.56 -16.44 -9.25
CA ARG A 68 6.99 -17.80 -8.88
C ARG A 68 7.41 -17.91 -7.41
N ARG A 69 7.59 -16.78 -6.72
CA ARG A 69 8.08 -16.70 -5.34
C ARG A 69 7.29 -17.56 -4.35
N PRO A 70 5.94 -17.55 -4.35
CA PRO A 70 5.16 -18.41 -3.45
C PRO A 70 5.41 -19.92 -3.61
N GLY A 71 5.93 -20.37 -4.76
CA GLY A 71 6.28 -21.78 -4.99
C GLY A 71 7.66 -22.18 -4.46
N LYS A 72 8.45 -21.25 -3.92
CA LYS A 72 9.78 -21.52 -3.34
C LYS A 72 9.64 -21.89 -1.87
N LEU A 73 10.27 -23.00 -1.46
CA LEU A 73 10.41 -23.31 -0.03
C LEU A 73 11.22 -22.20 0.67
N PHE A 74 10.76 -21.80 1.86
CA PHE A 74 11.40 -20.79 2.73
C PHE A 74 11.44 -19.36 2.18
N ASP A 75 10.48 -18.98 1.31
CA ASP A 75 10.38 -17.59 0.84
C ASP A 75 9.70 -16.70 1.89
N GLU A 76 10.50 -15.93 2.62
CA GLU A 76 10.03 -14.92 3.60
C GLU A 76 9.86 -13.53 2.97
N THR A 77 9.66 -13.43 1.65
CA THR A 77 9.50 -12.14 0.98
C THR A 77 8.32 -11.36 1.58
N ARG A 78 8.65 -10.21 2.17
CA ARG A 78 7.68 -9.19 2.58
C ARG A 78 7.46 -8.18 1.47
N ILE A 79 6.27 -7.59 1.46
CA ILE A 79 5.99 -6.41 0.66
C ILE A 79 6.22 -5.14 1.49
N ARG A 80 6.87 -4.16 0.88
CA ARG A 80 6.89 -2.76 1.37
C ARG A 80 5.90 -1.94 0.55
N GLN A 81 4.96 -1.28 1.20
CA GLN A 81 3.97 -0.41 0.59
C GLN A 81 4.22 1.04 1.02
N ILE A 82 4.32 1.93 0.04
CA ILE A 82 4.48 3.38 0.27
C ILE A 82 3.46 4.12 -0.57
N VAL A 83 2.73 5.06 0.03
CA VAL A 83 2.01 6.12 -0.68
C VAL A 83 2.55 7.45 -0.19
N GLY A 84 2.89 8.34 -1.11
CA GLY A 84 3.51 9.61 -0.76
C GLY A 84 3.31 10.67 -1.84
N LEU A 85 3.74 11.90 -1.52
CA LEU A 85 3.74 13.02 -2.45
C LEU A 85 4.87 13.99 -2.14
N THR A 86 5.04 14.99 -3.01
CA THR A 86 5.88 16.16 -2.74
C THR A 86 5.05 17.41 -2.94
N TYR A 87 5.05 18.29 -1.94
CA TYR A 87 4.31 19.56 -1.95
C TYR A 87 5.24 20.67 -1.46
N GLU A 88 5.37 21.75 -2.22
CA GLU A 88 6.25 22.89 -1.90
C GLU A 88 7.72 22.52 -1.60
N GLY A 89 8.21 21.43 -2.19
CA GLY A 89 9.58 20.93 -2.00
C GLY A 89 9.74 19.94 -0.83
N GLU A 90 8.71 19.77 -0.01
CA GLU A 90 8.69 18.84 1.12
C GLU A 90 8.05 17.50 0.75
N LYS A 91 8.59 16.41 1.30
CA LYS A 91 8.08 15.05 1.07
C LYS A 91 7.15 14.65 2.21
N TYR A 92 5.98 14.15 1.84
CA TYR A 92 4.99 13.68 2.80
C TYR A 92 4.73 12.19 2.62
N LEU A 93 4.80 11.46 3.73
CA LEU A 93 4.45 10.05 3.80
C LEU A 93 2.97 9.90 4.14
N LEU A 94 2.17 9.54 3.15
CA LEU A 94 0.73 9.29 3.36
C LEU A 94 0.52 7.93 4.01
N TRP A 95 1.24 6.91 3.56
CA TRP A 95 1.14 5.55 4.11
C TRP A 95 2.46 4.81 3.95
N TYR A 96 2.88 4.11 5.00
CA TYR A 96 3.96 3.13 4.99
C TYR A 96 3.57 1.88 5.75
N LEU A 97 3.68 0.72 5.12
CA LEU A 97 3.54 -0.57 5.79
C LEU A 97 4.52 -1.58 5.20
N THR A 98 5.07 -2.45 6.05
CA THR A 98 5.76 -3.67 5.60
C THR A 98 5.01 -4.87 6.17
N GLY A 99 4.72 -5.85 5.32
CA GLY A 99 3.92 -7.00 5.71
C GLY A 99 4.02 -8.15 4.72
N GLU A 100 3.14 -9.13 4.88
CA GLU A 100 3.00 -10.23 3.93
C GLU A 100 2.25 -9.75 2.69
N ALA A 101 2.63 -10.26 1.51
CA ALA A 101 1.86 -10.04 0.31
C ALA A 101 0.62 -10.96 0.31
N GLY A 102 -0.51 -10.43 -0.10
CA GLY A 102 -1.78 -11.14 -0.06
C GLY A 102 -2.96 -10.20 0.15
N PRO A 103 -4.20 -10.71 0.06
CA PRO A 103 -5.37 -9.98 0.51
C PRO A 103 -5.29 -9.80 2.03
N SER A 104 -5.60 -8.59 2.50
CA SER A 104 -5.82 -8.31 3.92
C SER A 104 -7.01 -7.38 4.04
N GLN A 105 -8.00 -7.80 4.82
CA GLN A 105 -9.22 -7.04 5.04
C GLN A 105 -8.90 -5.73 5.77
N ALA A 106 -8.11 -5.79 6.85
CA ALA A 106 -7.80 -4.62 7.67
C ALA A 106 -6.96 -3.56 6.93
N ILE A 107 -6.12 -3.99 5.98
CA ILE A 107 -5.37 -3.09 5.09
C ILE A 107 -6.29 -2.52 4.01
N THR A 108 -7.15 -3.34 3.40
CA THR A 108 -8.12 -2.91 2.37
C THR A 108 -9.05 -1.83 2.88
N GLU A 109 -9.63 -2.01 4.07
CA GLU A 109 -10.52 -1.02 4.68
C GLU A 109 -9.82 0.34 4.85
N ARG A 110 -8.57 0.33 5.30
CA ARG A 110 -7.78 1.55 5.54
C ARG A 110 -7.33 2.22 4.25
N LEU A 111 -6.77 1.46 3.31
CA LEU A 111 -6.30 2.01 2.04
C LEU A 111 -7.45 2.50 1.16
N GLY A 112 -8.66 1.97 1.34
CA GLY A 112 -9.86 2.43 0.64
C GLY A 112 -10.44 3.76 1.14
N THR A 113 -9.91 4.35 2.21
CA THR A 113 -10.47 5.57 2.84
C THR A 113 -9.39 6.46 3.47
N LEU A 114 -8.26 6.68 2.81
CA LEU A 114 -7.18 7.53 3.34
C LEU A 114 -7.56 9.03 3.30
N ASN A 115 -7.77 9.66 4.45
CA ASN A 115 -7.95 11.12 4.52
C ASN A 115 -6.72 11.78 5.13
N CYS A 116 -5.95 12.51 4.33
CA CYS A 116 -4.61 12.98 4.71
C CYS A 116 -4.56 14.51 4.70
N ASP A 117 -4.32 15.12 5.85
CA ASP A 117 -3.98 16.55 5.91
C ASP A 117 -2.48 16.72 6.15
N LEU A 118 -1.80 17.54 5.34
CA LEU A 118 -0.35 17.77 5.43
C LEU A 118 0.10 18.39 6.76
N THR A 119 -0.82 18.98 7.53
CA THR A 119 -0.56 19.51 8.88
C THR A 119 -0.69 18.45 9.97
N THR A 120 -1.22 17.26 9.65
CA THR A 120 -1.39 16.18 10.60
C THR A 120 -0.05 15.52 10.91
N PRO A 121 0.32 15.37 12.20
CA PRO A 121 1.54 14.66 12.56
C PRO A 121 1.54 13.20 12.08
N GLU A 122 2.67 12.75 11.56
CA GLU A 122 2.90 11.34 11.28
C GLU A 122 2.86 10.55 12.58
N THR A 123 2.12 9.43 12.58
CA THR A 123 2.06 8.51 13.70
C THR A 123 2.10 7.07 13.20
N VAL A 124 2.42 6.14 14.10
CA VAL A 124 2.28 4.71 13.85
C VAL A 124 0.94 4.24 14.36
N VAL A 125 0.10 3.76 13.46
CA VAL A 125 -1.19 3.14 13.79
C VAL A 125 -1.02 1.63 13.82
N VAL A 126 -1.26 1.03 14.98
CA VAL A 126 -1.26 -0.42 15.16
C VAL A 126 -2.71 -0.93 15.06
N PHE A 127 -2.92 -1.98 14.28
CA PHE A 127 -4.25 -2.55 14.08
C PHE A 127 -4.20 -4.07 13.92
N LYS A 128 -5.32 -4.73 14.22
CA LYS A 128 -5.41 -6.19 14.14
C LYS A 128 -5.22 -6.66 12.70
N ASN A 129 -4.41 -7.70 12.54
CA ASN A 129 -4.41 -8.53 11.35
C ASN A 129 -5.55 -9.54 11.52
N LEU A 130 -6.54 -9.52 10.63
CA LEU A 130 -7.72 -10.39 10.76
C LEU A 130 -7.41 -11.81 10.25
N GLU A 131 -6.44 -11.93 9.35
CA GLU A 131 -5.98 -13.18 8.76
C GLU A 131 -5.00 -13.92 9.69
N HIS A 132 -4.17 -13.17 10.42
CA HIS A 132 -3.21 -13.70 11.41
C HIS A 132 -3.31 -12.95 12.75
N PRO A 133 -4.33 -13.25 13.58
CA PRO A 133 -4.64 -12.49 14.80
C PRO A 133 -3.53 -12.41 15.85
N ASP A 134 -2.54 -13.32 15.79
CA ASP A 134 -1.38 -13.33 16.69
C ASP A 134 -0.38 -12.19 16.41
N PHE A 135 -0.47 -11.55 15.23
CA PHE A 135 0.46 -10.50 14.80
C PHE A 135 -0.31 -9.26 14.33
N ASN A 136 -0.14 -8.13 15.02
CA ASN A 136 -0.74 -6.88 14.55
C ASN A 136 0.01 -6.31 13.32
N HIS A 137 -0.72 -5.59 12.48
CA HIS A 137 -0.13 -4.67 11.53
C HIS A 137 0.27 -3.36 12.22
N ALA A 138 1.27 -2.68 11.66
CA ALA A 138 1.64 -1.33 12.02
C ALA A 138 1.90 -0.53 10.73
N ALA A 139 1.28 0.63 10.62
CA ALA A 139 1.50 1.54 9.51
C ALA A 139 1.91 2.93 10.02
N ALA A 140 2.95 3.52 9.42
CA ALA A 140 3.28 4.93 9.64
C ALA A 140 2.50 5.79 8.64
N THR A 141 1.81 6.82 9.13
CA THR A 141 0.87 7.59 8.30
C THR A 141 0.50 8.94 8.92
N ILE A 142 0.27 9.93 8.06
CA ILE A 142 -0.41 11.20 8.41
C ILE A 142 -1.94 11.11 8.25
N CYS A 143 -2.46 10.07 7.62
CA CYS A 143 -3.87 9.95 7.26
C CYS A 143 -4.73 9.39 8.40
N ARG A 144 -6.04 9.69 8.36
CA ARG A 144 -7.05 9.30 9.34
C ARG A 144 -8.30 8.73 8.65
N TRP A 145 -9.18 8.11 9.43
CA TRP A 145 -10.34 7.34 8.94
C TRP A 145 -11.66 7.73 9.62
N ASP A 146 -11.69 8.92 10.20
CA ASP A 146 -12.79 9.43 11.02
C ASP A 146 -13.89 10.11 10.19
#